data_AF-A0A9X8UHL0-F1
#
_entry.id   AF-A0A9X8UHL0-F1
#
_cell.length_a   1.000
_cell.length_b   1.000
_cell.length_c   1.000
_cell.angle_alpha   90.00
_cell.angle_beta   90.00
_cell.angle_gamma   90.00
#
_symmetry.space_group_name_H-M   'P 1'
#
loop_
_entity.id
_entity.type
_entity.pdbx_description
1 polymer ?
#
loop_
_entity_poly.entity_id
_entity_poly.type
_entity_poly.pdbx_seq_one_letter_code
_entity_poly.pdbx_strand_id
1 'polypeptide(L)'
;MDDTKKWRFLVPEGLAGQKAVTLKEHTAFWPEAHQEWLYGYATAEDGAKGTLWGKKIDFYLEVQPFEAPIDLLAQPHKPEHKPRSSRHLRDPEKQAYIERVEAKLAALRATFPPPPDRALEERGIAFFGNDRLILPMAEAFQIWMDESLEPADKCRKAASILGGMKELFANAKLPEELLRHDTKLCEGLCKLLGVAQTVAETAKQQQIDIGPGLAEMILSLDRLTDEMVEGGNRLWNLPRKMTPEEYDAYIDKTIEAEYSGKPLQERLKLMEELWEDPLVGPEEKVEYMEMAIQAVRKEGRKKTSIPCPHKEAIQQHLNALAKRLDRLEWEGEEAWQRRAAQELYPTCQAWREDSEPELPPLSLEEFAAGLQITSLIVKTSPDEAGEAHFRLELAFTDEHDSFAGHWITANVEDDALISVDLEG
;
A
#
# COMPACT_ATOMS: atom_id res chain seq x y z
N MET A 1 -2.77 2.72 7.10
CA MET A 1 -3.70 1.57 7.05
C MET A 1 -2.99 0.47 6.29
N ASP A 2 -2.66 -0.63 6.97
CA ASP A 2 -1.94 -1.78 6.40
C ASP A 2 -2.89 -2.57 5.48
N ASP A 3 -3.00 -2.11 4.24
CA ASP A 3 -3.88 -2.66 3.19
C ASP A 3 -3.14 -3.71 2.33
N THR A 4 -2.18 -4.42 2.93
CA THR A 4 -1.40 -5.45 2.23
C THR A 4 -2.27 -6.64 1.83
N LYS A 5 -2.29 -6.96 0.54
CA LYS A 5 -3.10 -8.05 -0.02
C LYS A 5 -2.67 -9.39 0.58
N LYS A 6 -3.66 -10.13 1.11
CA LYS A 6 -3.46 -11.47 1.69
C LYS A 6 -3.99 -12.54 0.76
N TRP A 7 -3.17 -13.55 0.52
CA TRP A 7 -3.48 -14.67 -0.36
C TRP A 7 -3.44 -15.97 0.43
N ARG A 8 -4.49 -16.78 0.31
CA ARG A 8 -4.56 -18.11 0.94
C ARG A 8 -4.21 -19.19 -0.07
N PHE A 9 -3.17 -19.96 0.21
CA PHE A 9 -2.70 -21.08 -0.60
C PHE A 9 -3.02 -22.40 0.10
N LEU A 10 -3.41 -23.40 -0.69
CA LEU A 10 -3.63 -24.76 -0.18
C LEU A 10 -2.33 -25.54 -0.31
N VAL A 11 -1.97 -26.27 0.73
CA VAL A 11 -0.80 -27.16 0.76
C VAL A 11 -1.31 -28.54 1.18
N PRO A 12 -1.77 -29.38 0.23
CA PRO A 12 -2.44 -30.64 0.56
C PRO A 12 -1.55 -31.62 1.33
N GLU A 13 -0.26 -31.62 1.03
CA GLU A 13 0.77 -32.46 1.68
C GLU A 13 1.07 -31.97 3.11
N GLY A 14 0.72 -30.72 3.43
CA GLY A 14 0.98 -30.10 4.72
C GLY A 14 2.27 -29.27 4.72
N LEU A 15 2.27 -28.19 5.51
CA LEU A 15 3.44 -27.35 5.73
C LEU A 15 3.53 -27.04 7.23
N ALA A 16 4.51 -27.61 7.93
CA ALA A 16 4.62 -27.51 9.39
C ALA A 16 3.26 -27.77 10.10
N GLY A 17 2.57 -28.85 9.73
CA GLY A 17 1.25 -29.21 10.27
C GLY A 17 0.04 -28.44 9.72
N GLN A 18 0.24 -27.48 8.80
CA GLN A 18 -0.85 -26.69 8.21
C GLN A 18 -1.24 -27.18 6.81
N LYS A 19 -2.55 -27.29 6.52
CA LYS A 19 -3.07 -27.63 5.18
C LYS A 19 -3.27 -26.42 4.25
N ALA A 20 -3.08 -25.23 4.79
CA ALA A 20 -3.19 -23.98 4.06
C ALA A 20 -2.41 -22.89 4.78
N VAL A 21 -1.75 -22.03 4.00
CA VAL A 21 -0.96 -20.91 4.50
C VAL A 21 -1.53 -19.62 3.94
N THR A 22 -1.51 -18.56 4.73
CA THR A 22 -1.89 -17.21 4.29
C THR A 22 -0.63 -16.36 4.21
N LEU A 23 -0.35 -15.83 3.03
CA LEU A 23 0.80 -14.98 2.77
C LEU A 23 0.35 -13.56 2.41
N LYS A 24 1.04 -12.56 2.93
CA LYS A 24 0.94 -11.15 2.57
C LYS A 24 1.95 -10.85 1.46
N GLU A 25 1.61 -9.93 0.55
CA GLU A 25 2.61 -9.35 -0.34
C GLU A 25 3.67 -8.60 0.47
N HIS A 26 4.95 -8.93 0.22
CA HIS A 26 6.10 -8.20 0.76
C HIS A 26 6.53 -7.20 -0.30
N THR A 27 6.09 -5.95 -0.15
CA THR A 27 6.41 -4.86 -1.06
C THR A 27 7.29 -3.82 -0.38
N ALA A 28 8.18 -3.19 -1.15
CA ALA A 28 8.86 -1.98 -0.72
C ALA A 28 8.66 -0.89 -1.77
N PHE A 29 8.23 0.28 -1.31
CA PHE A 29 8.18 1.48 -2.14
C PHE A 29 9.56 2.10 -2.22
N TRP A 30 10.04 2.34 -3.44
CA TRP A 30 11.31 2.99 -3.73
C TRP A 30 11.04 4.44 -4.15
N PRO A 31 11.29 5.42 -3.27
CA PRO A 31 10.96 6.83 -3.53
C PRO A 31 11.68 7.39 -4.77
N GLU A 32 12.90 6.96 -5.04
CA GLU A 32 13.75 7.47 -6.12
C GLU A 32 13.17 7.12 -7.50
N ALA A 33 12.50 5.98 -7.61
CA ALA A 33 11.85 5.52 -8.82
C ALA A 33 10.33 5.75 -8.82
N HIS A 34 9.76 6.19 -7.68
CA HIS A 34 8.30 6.22 -7.44
C HIS A 34 7.62 4.88 -7.79
N GLN A 35 8.33 3.77 -7.52
CA GLN A 35 7.90 2.43 -7.90
C GLN A 35 7.73 1.58 -6.66
N GLU A 36 6.67 0.77 -6.65
CA GLU A 36 6.47 -0.27 -5.65
C GLU A 36 7.00 -1.59 -6.21
N TRP A 37 7.96 -2.16 -5.49
CA TRP A 37 8.60 -3.41 -5.86
C TRP A 37 8.05 -4.54 -5.01
N LEU A 38 7.63 -5.62 -5.66
CA LEU A 38 7.27 -6.87 -5.01
C LEU A 38 8.52 -7.73 -4.84
N TYR A 39 8.93 -7.93 -3.58
CA TYR A 39 10.04 -8.80 -3.21
C TYR A 39 9.59 -10.24 -3.06
N GLY A 40 8.31 -10.45 -2.73
CA GLY A 40 7.77 -11.79 -2.57
C GLY A 40 6.54 -11.80 -1.69
N TYR A 41 6.41 -12.87 -0.93
CA TYR A 41 5.23 -13.17 -0.13
C TYR A 41 5.67 -13.69 1.23
N ALA A 42 5.19 -13.08 2.32
CA ALA A 42 5.58 -13.47 3.67
C ALA A 42 4.37 -13.81 4.54
N THR A 43 4.55 -14.66 5.55
CA THR A 43 3.59 -14.75 6.67
C THR A 43 3.50 -13.39 7.38
N ALA A 44 2.42 -13.16 8.12
CA ALA A 44 2.30 -11.94 8.93
C ALA A 44 3.41 -11.85 9.99
N GLU A 45 3.71 -10.63 10.47
CA GLU A 45 4.78 -10.37 11.45
C GLU A 45 4.61 -11.11 12.78
N ASP A 46 3.40 -11.48 13.16
CA ASP A 46 3.09 -12.31 14.33
C ASP A 46 3.33 -13.82 14.09
N GLY A 47 3.80 -14.18 12.89
CA GLY A 47 4.07 -15.54 12.48
C GLY A 47 2.80 -16.37 12.31
N ALA A 48 2.96 -17.60 11.81
CA ALA A 48 1.92 -18.61 11.86
C ALA A 48 2.27 -19.65 12.94
N LYS A 49 1.27 -20.27 13.57
CA LYS A 49 1.55 -21.39 14.50
C LYS A 49 1.77 -22.67 13.70
N GLY A 50 2.97 -23.23 13.78
CA GLY A 50 3.36 -24.47 13.11
C GLY A 50 3.48 -25.65 14.06
N THR A 51 3.76 -26.80 13.49
CA THR A 51 4.22 -28.00 14.21
C THR A 51 5.43 -28.56 13.48
N LEU A 52 6.50 -28.84 14.24
CA LEU A 52 7.69 -29.55 13.78
C LEU A 52 8.07 -30.58 14.85
N TRP A 53 8.35 -31.83 14.46
CA TRP A 53 8.68 -32.94 15.36
C TRP A 53 7.63 -33.15 16.47
N GLY A 54 6.36 -32.86 16.17
CA GLY A 54 5.27 -32.92 17.13
C GLY A 54 5.22 -31.78 18.15
N LYS A 55 6.14 -30.81 18.10
CA LYS A 55 6.18 -29.62 18.96
C LYS A 55 5.54 -28.43 18.27
N LYS A 56 4.85 -27.59 19.04
CA LYS A 56 4.29 -26.32 18.54
C LYS A 56 5.40 -25.28 18.45
N ILE A 57 5.50 -24.64 17.30
CA ILE A 57 6.53 -23.64 17.02
C ILE A 57 5.93 -22.39 16.40
N ASP A 58 6.66 -21.28 16.48
CA ASP A 58 6.42 -20.13 15.63
C ASP A 58 7.01 -20.39 14.24
N PHE A 59 6.19 -20.25 13.21
CA PHE A 59 6.54 -20.56 11.84
C PHE A 59 6.43 -19.32 10.98
N TYR A 60 7.57 -18.92 10.41
CA TYR A 60 7.69 -17.79 9.50
C TYR A 60 8.10 -18.30 8.14
N LEU A 61 7.42 -17.81 7.09
CA LEU A 61 7.71 -18.19 5.72
C LEU A 61 7.80 -16.95 4.86
N GLU A 62 8.91 -16.81 4.15
CA GLU A 62 9.11 -15.85 3.06
C GLU A 62 9.34 -16.61 1.76
N VAL A 63 8.53 -16.30 0.76
CA VAL A 63 8.58 -16.86 -0.59
C VAL A 63 8.95 -15.73 -1.54
N GLN A 64 10.16 -15.78 -2.07
CA GLN A 64 10.62 -14.94 -3.17
C GLN A 64 10.54 -15.78 -4.46
N PRO A 65 9.43 -15.80 -5.21
CA PRO A 65 9.28 -16.69 -6.36
C PRO A 65 10.02 -16.21 -7.62
N PHE A 66 10.88 -15.18 -7.50
CA PHE A 66 11.54 -14.51 -8.61
C PHE A 66 13.01 -14.24 -8.31
N GLU A 67 13.87 -14.34 -9.33
CA GLU A 67 15.30 -14.04 -9.20
C GLU A 67 15.56 -12.57 -8.83
N ALA A 68 14.67 -11.67 -9.26
CA ALA A 68 14.74 -10.24 -8.94
C ALA A 68 13.36 -9.71 -8.51
N PRO A 69 13.30 -8.68 -7.65
CA PRO A 69 12.05 -8.00 -7.31
C PRO A 69 11.31 -7.54 -8.56
N ILE A 70 9.98 -7.59 -8.53
CA ILE A 70 9.14 -7.18 -9.67
C ILE A 70 8.58 -5.79 -9.44
N ASP A 71 8.79 -4.88 -10.41
CA ASP A 71 8.06 -3.62 -10.46
C ASP A 71 6.57 -3.90 -10.71
N LEU A 72 5.73 -3.57 -9.72
CA LEU A 72 4.29 -3.77 -9.80
C LEU A 72 3.62 -2.89 -10.87
N LEU A 73 4.25 -1.78 -11.28
CA LEU A 73 3.78 -0.93 -12.37
C LEU A 73 4.16 -1.46 -13.77
N ALA A 74 5.24 -2.25 -13.86
CA ALA A 74 5.70 -2.85 -15.13
C ALA A 74 4.96 -4.15 -15.48
N GLN A 75 4.17 -4.72 -14.55
CA GLN A 75 3.33 -5.85 -14.88
C GLN A 75 2.24 -5.43 -15.88
N PRO A 76 2.05 -6.15 -17.00
CA PRO A 76 0.89 -5.92 -17.83
C PRO A 76 -0.36 -6.30 -17.02
N HIS A 77 -1.02 -5.31 -16.41
CA HIS A 77 -2.42 -5.39 -16.00
C HIS A 77 -3.31 -5.43 -17.25
N LYS A 78 -3.10 -6.43 -18.09
CA LYS A 78 -4.14 -6.99 -18.93
C LYS A 78 -4.14 -8.48 -18.62
N PRO A 79 -5.00 -8.96 -17.71
CA PRO A 79 -5.65 -10.22 -18.03
C PRO A 79 -6.06 -10.10 -19.49
N GLU A 80 -5.63 -11.03 -20.35
CA GLU A 80 -6.20 -11.13 -21.69
C GLU A 80 -7.72 -11.16 -21.50
N HIS A 81 -8.36 -10.01 -21.68
CA HIS A 81 -9.75 -9.96 -22.00
C HIS A 81 -9.82 -10.52 -23.41
N LYS A 82 -9.73 -11.86 -23.53
CA LYS A 82 -10.52 -12.54 -24.54
C LYS A 82 -11.91 -11.93 -24.36
N PRO A 83 -12.49 -11.29 -25.40
CA PRO A 83 -13.85 -10.77 -25.30
C PRO A 83 -14.71 -11.98 -24.95
N ARG A 84 -15.00 -12.13 -23.65
CA ARG A 84 -15.75 -13.27 -23.15
C ARG A 84 -17.15 -12.96 -23.62
N SER A 85 -17.53 -13.69 -24.68
CA SER A 85 -18.84 -13.78 -25.29
C SER A 85 -19.92 -13.27 -24.37
N SER A 86 -20.79 -12.40 -24.88
CA SER A 86 -22.06 -11.99 -24.28
C SER A 86 -22.86 -13.22 -23.83
N ARG A 87 -22.51 -13.81 -22.69
CA ARG A 87 -23.45 -14.62 -21.94
C ARG A 87 -24.38 -13.61 -21.35
N HIS A 88 -25.47 -13.38 -22.08
CA HIS A 88 -26.70 -12.82 -21.53
C HIS A 88 -26.79 -13.25 -20.07
N LEU A 89 -26.90 -12.30 -19.15
CA LEU A 89 -27.30 -12.64 -17.80
C LEU A 89 -28.54 -13.54 -17.94
N ARG A 90 -28.52 -14.71 -17.29
CA ARG A 90 -29.65 -15.64 -17.34
C ARG A 90 -30.89 -15.07 -16.63
N ASP A 91 -30.75 -13.92 -15.98
CA ASP A 91 -31.74 -13.23 -15.19
C ASP A 91 -32.23 -11.98 -15.94
N PRO A 92 -33.47 -12.01 -16.48
CA PRO A 92 -34.07 -10.88 -17.19
C PRO A 92 -34.18 -9.60 -16.35
N GLU A 93 -34.38 -9.71 -15.03
CA GLU A 93 -34.52 -8.54 -14.15
C GLU A 93 -33.18 -7.81 -14.02
N LYS A 94 -32.09 -8.56 -13.85
CA LYS A 94 -30.72 -8.00 -13.82
C LYS A 94 -30.31 -7.38 -15.15
N GLN A 95 -30.72 -7.99 -16.26
CA GLN A 95 -30.46 -7.44 -17.59
C GLN A 95 -31.22 -6.13 -17.81
N ALA A 96 -32.50 -6.06 -17.44
CA ALA A 96 -33.30 -4.84 -17.51
C ALA A 96 -32.73 -3.73 -16.61
N TYR A 97 -32.21 -4.08 -15.43
CA TYR A 97 -31.51 -3.13 -14.56
C TYR A 97 -30.28 -2.52 -15.24
N ILE A 98 -29.40 -3.35 -15.81
CA ILE A 98 -28.18 -2.88 -16.48
C ILE A 98 -28.54 -1.99 -17.66
N GLU A 99 -29.49 -2.39 -18.51
CA GLU A 99 -29.93 -1.60 -19.66
C GLU A 99 -30.48 -0.23 -19.23
N ARG A 100 -31.26 -0.19 -18.14
CA ARG A 100 -31.76 1.06 -17.54
C ARG A 100 -30.63 1.97 -17.08
N VAL A 101 -29.62 1.42 -16.40
CA VAL A 101 -28.47 2.20 -15.88
C VAL A 101 -27.54 2.63 -17.01
N GLU A 102 -27.29 1.79 -18.02
CA GLU A 102 -26.52 2.13 -19.21
C GLU A 102 -27.19 3.24 -20.04
N ALA A 103 -28.52 3.24 -20.14
CA ALA A 103 -29.26 4.33 -20.77
C ALA A 103 -29.11 5.66 -19.99
N LYS A 104 -29.16 5.61 -18.65
CA LYS A 104 -28.90 6.79 -17.80
C LYS A 104 -27.47 7.30 -17.96
N LEU A 105 -26.48 6.40 -17.95
CA LEU A 105 -25.07 6.73 -18.18
C LEU A 105 -24.84 7.42 -19.52
N ALA A 106 -25.44 6.89 -20.59
CA ALA A 106 -25.34 7.48 -21.92
C ALA A 106 -25.97 8.88 -21.98
N ALA A 107 -27.14 9.07 -21.36
CA ALA A 107 -27.79 10.37 -21.28
C ALA A 107 -26.97 11.38 -20.46
N LEU A 108 -26.40 10.95 -19.34
CA LEU A 108 -25.57 11.79 -18.47
C LEU A 108 -24.25 12.19 -19.15
N ARG A 109 -23.54 11.26 -19.78
CA ARG A 109 -22.31 11.56 -20.52
C ARG A 109 -22.53 12.54 -21.67
N ALA A 110 -23.71 12.53 -22.27
CA ALA A 110 -24.06 13.48 -23.33
C ALA A 110 -24.20 14.94 -22.81
N THR A 111 -24.34 15.15 -21.50
CA THR A 111 -24.41 16.49 -20.90
C THR A 111 -23.06 17.01 -20.39
N PHE A 112 -21.98 16.23 -20.54
CA PHE A 112 -20.67 16.62 -20.01
C PHE A 112 -20.12 17.83 -20.79
N PRO A 113 -19.59 18.84 -20.09
CA PRO A 113 -18.85 19.91 -20.74
C PRO A 113 -17.62 19.32 -21.46
N PRO A 114 -17.11 19.99 -22.51
CA PRO A 114 -15.84 19.58 -23.10
C PRO A 114 -14.73 19.67 -22.05
N PRO A 115 -13.79 18.71 -22.04
CA PRO A 115 -12.64 18.77 -21.16
C PRO A 115 -11.77 19.99 -21.51
N PRO A 116 -10.99 20.53 -20.55
CA PRO A 116 -10.03 21.58 -20.83
C PRO A 116 -9.08 21.18 -21.97
N ASP A 117 -9.02 22.02 -23.00
CA ASP A 117 -8.08 21.84 -24.10
C ASP A 117 -6.78 22.62 -23.86
N ARG A 118 -5.76 22.32 -24.66
CA ARG A 118 -4.46 22.98 -24.56
C ARG A 118 -4.56 24.50 -24.74
N ALA A 119 -5.48 24.98 -25.59
CA ALA A 119 -5.63 26.40 -25.85
C ALA A 119 -6.23 27.14 -24.65
N LEU A 120 -7.14 26.50 -23.91
CA LEU A 120 -7.71 27.02 -22.67
C LEU A 120 -6.62 27.15 -21.60
N GLU A 121 -5.79 26.12 -21.41
CA GLU A 121 -4.68 26.13 -20.46
C GLU A 121 -3.66 27.22 -20.80
N GLU A 122 -3.29 27.35 -22.08
CA GLU A 122 -2.36 28.40 -22.54
C GLU A 122 -2.91 29.81 -22.29
N ARG A 123 -4.23 30.04 -22.47
CA ARG A 123 -4.87 31.32 -22.11
C ARG A 123 -4.83 31.58 -20.61
N GLY A 124 -5.06 30.56 -19.79
CA GLY A 124 -4.99 30.66 -18.33
C GLY A 124 -3.60 31.07 -17.84
N ILE A 125 -2.56 30.41 -18.36
CA ILE A 125 -1.16 30.76 -18.04
C ILE A 125 -0.83 32.17 -18.55
N ALA A 126 -1.25 32.52 -19.78
CA ALA A 126 -1.02 33.83 -20.35
C ALA A 126 -1.70 34.97 -19.58
N PHE A 127 -2.86 34.71 -18.95
CA PHE A 127 -3.59 35.70 -18.16
C PHE A 127 -2.75 36.22 -16.99
N PHE A 128 -2.09 35.32 -16.25
CA PHE A 128 -1.23 35.69 -15.14
C PHE A 128 0.17 36.13 -15.61
N GLY A 129 0.66 35.50 -16.69
CA GLY A 129 1.96 35.79 -17.28
C GLY A 129 3.08 34.98 -16.62
N ASN A 130 4.01 34.51 -17.46
CA ASN A 130 5.12 33.65 -17.05
C ASN A 130 5.99 34.31 -15.95
N ASP A 131 6.34 35.58 -16.13
CA ASP A 131 7.26 36.28 -15.23
C ASP A 131 6.61 36.72 -13.92
N ARG A 132 5.28 36.73 -13.85
CA ARG A 132 4.52 37.21 -12.68
C ARG A 132 3.97 36.09 -11.81
N LEU A 133 3.71 34.92 -12.40
CA LEU A 133 3.20 33.74 -11.68
C LEU A 133 4.15 32.57 -11.74
N ILE A 134 4.50 32.10 -12.95
CA ILE A 134 5.18 30.82 -13.12
C ILE A 134 6.60 30.85 -12.55
N LEU A 135 7.39 31.88 -12.89
CA LEU A 135 8.75 32.01 -12.37
C LEU A 135 8.78 32.23 -10.85
N PRO A 136 8.01 33.17 -10.27
CA PRO A 136 7.98 33.35 -8.82
C PRO A 136 7.45 32.12 -8.06
N MET A 137 6.45 31.42 -8.60
CA MET A 137 5.95 30.17 -8.04
C MET A 137 7.04 29.10 -8.02
N ALA A 138 7.75 28.90 -9.13
CA ALA A 138 8.84 27.94 -9.21
C ALA A 138 9.99 28.28 -8.23
N GLU A 139 10.35 29.54 -8.13
CA GLU A 139 11.39 30.01 -7.20
C GLU A 139 10.98 29.79 -5.74
N ALA A 140 9.75 30.14 -5.36
CA ALA A 140 9.24 29.91 -4.01
C ALA A 140 9.25 28.41 -3.65
N PHE A 141 8.89 27.53 -4.59
CA PHE A 141 8.90 26.08 -4.39
C PHE A 141 10.32 25.55 -4.22
N GLN A 142 11.26 26.00 -5.06
CA GLN A 142 12.67 25.63 -4.94
C GLN A 142 13.25 26.02 -3.58
N ILE A 143 12.97 27.24 -3.10
CA ILE A 143 13.42 27.70 -1.79
C ILE A 143 12.82 26.87 -0.66
N TRP A 144 11.54 26.52 -0.76
CA TRP A 144 10.88 25.70 0.26
C TRP A 144 11.50 24.30 0.34
N MET A 145 11.79 23.71 -0.81
CA MET A 145 12.36 22.36 -0.94
C MET A 145 13.88 22.29 -0.71
N ASP A 146 14.60 23.41 -0.66
CA ASP A 146 16.06 23.42 -0.50
C ASP A 146 16.49 23.04 0.93
N GLU A 147 16.90 21.79 1.15
CA GLU A 147 17.34 21.29 2.47
C GLU A 147 18.57 22.01 3.04
N SER A 148 19.34 22.73 2.22
CA SER A 148 20.52 23.47 2.67
C SER A 148 20.19 24.79 3.38
N LEU A 149 18.96 25.27 3.24
CA LEU A 149 18.52 26.51 3.87
C LEU A 149 17.94 26.26 5.27
N GLU A 150 18.37 27.08 6.22
CA GLU A 150 17.78 27.11 7.56
C GLU A 150 16.28 27.46 7.49
N PRO A 151 15.42 26.87 8.33
CA PRO A 151 13.98 27.09 8.29
C PRO A 151 13.57 28.58 8.36
N ALA A 152 14.31 29.39 9.11
CA ALA A 152 14.06 30.82 9.20
C ALA A 152 14.30 31.56 7.88
N ASP A 153 15.34 31.18 7.15
CA ASP A 153 15.67 31.80 5.86
C ASP A 153 14.77 31.30 4.75
N LYS A 154 14.33 30.02 4.80
CA LYS A 154 13.26 29.51 3.94
C LYS A 154 11.99 30.35 4.08
N CYS A 155 11.52 30.54 5.31
CA CYS A 155 10.33 31.31 5.61
C CYS A 155 10.42 32.75 5.07
N ARG A 156 11.51 33.47 5.36
CA ARG A 156 11.67 34.87 4.91
C ARG A 156 11.74 35.00 3.40
N LYS A 157 12.55 34.16 2.73
CA LYS A 157 12.73 34.23 1.28
C LYS A 157 11.45 33.83 0.54
N ALA A 158 10.84 32.70 0.92
CA ALA A 158 9.59 32.25 0.33
C ALA A 158 8.46 33.27 0.57
N ALA A 159 8.30 33.76 1.80
CA ALA A 159 7.26 34.75 2.11
C ALA A 159 7.43 36.06 1.35
N SER A 160 8.67 36.50 1.11
CA SER A 160 8.95 37.69 0.30
C SER A 160 8.50 37.51 -1.17
N ILE A 161 8.84 36.37 -1.79
CA ILE A 161 8.47 36.08 -3.18
C ILE A 161 6.96 35.91 -3.31
N LEU A 162 6.36 35.09 -2.45
CA LEU A 162 4.93 34.84 -2.42
C LEU A 162 4.13 36.11 -2.13
N GLY A 163 4.56 36.90 -1.14
CA GLY A 163 3.97 38.20 -0.83
C GLY A 163 4.09 39.21 -1.97
N GLY A 164 5.11 39.10 -2.81
CA GLY A 164 5.26 39.89 -4.05
C GLY A 164 4.16 39.64 -5.08
N MET A 165 3.48 38.49 -5.03
CA MET A 165 2.37 38.15 -5.91
C MET A 165 1.01 38.65 -5.41
N LYS A 166 0.91 39.30 -4.25
CA LYS A 166 -0.38 39.71 -3.66
C LYS A 166 -1.27 40.52 -4.60
N GLU A 167 -0.70 41.47 -5.34
CA GLU A 167 -1.42 42.34 -6.27
C GLU A 167 -1.91 41.59 -7.51
N LEU A 168 -1.27 40.47 -7.86
CA LEU A 168 -1.66 39.63 -8.98
C LEU A 168 -3.03 39.01 -8.71
N PHE A 169 -3.22 38.42 -7.53
CA PHE A 169 -4.46 37.74 -7.15
C PHE A 169 -5.53 38.69 -6.64
N ALA A 170 -5.16 39.76 -5.92
CA ALA A 170 -6.12 40.76 -5.44
C ALA A 170 -6.94 41.37 -6.58
N ASN A 171 -6.28 41.60 -7.72
CA ASN A 171 -6.86 42.22 -8.91
C ASN A 171 -7.27 41.21 -10.01
N ALA A 172 -7.10 39.90 -9.78
CA ALA A 172 -7.45 38.88 -10.74
C ALA A 172 -8.96 38.87 -10.97
N LYS A 173 -9.37 38.96 -12.24
CA LYS A 173 -10.74 38.77 -12.70
C LYS A 173 -10.70 37.82 -13.89
N LEU A 174 -10.74 36.52 -13.60
CA LEU A 174 -10.71 35.51 -14.64
C LEU A 174 -12.00 35.58 -15.48
N PRO A 175 -11.89 35.50 -16.82
CA PRO A 175 -13.03 35.21 -17.68
C PRO A 175 -13.77 33.93 -17.25
N GLU A 176 -15.09 33.87 -17.46
CA GLU A 176 -15.92 32.73 -17.04
C GLU A 176 -15.42 31.40 -17.61
N GLU A 177 -14.88 31.39 -18.83
CA GLU A 177 -14.32 30.19 -19.44
C GLU A 177 -13.08 29.65 -18.71
N LEU A 178 -12.36 30.49 -17.95
CA LEU A 178 -11.20 30.13 -17.14
C LEU A 178 -11.57 29.82 -15.67
N LEU A 179 -12.79 30.15 -15.24
CA LEU A 179 -13.31 29.81 -13.91
C LEU A 179 -13.73 28.33 -13.87
N ARG A 180 -12.74 27.44 -13.93
CA ARG A 180 -12.98 25.99 -13.87
C ARG A 180 -11.93 25.30 -13.01
N HIS A 181 -12.38 24.50 -12.06
CA HIS A 181 -11.50 23.75 -11.16
C HIS A 181 -10.86 22.51 -11.80
N ASP A 182 -11.33 22.07 -12.96
CA ASP A 182 -10.79 20.92 -13.71
C ASP A 182 -9.54 21.26 -14.56
N THR A 183 -9.03 22.50 -14.43
CA THR A 183 -7.86 22.98 -15.18
C THR A 183 -6.56 22.80 -14.41
N LYS A 184 -5.44 22.62 -15.13
CA LYS A 184 -4.09 22.59 -14.55
C LYS A 184 -3.71 23.92 -13.92
N LEU A 185 -4.25 25.02 -14.43
CA LEU A 185 -4.13 26.33 -13.80
C LEU A 185 -4.70 26.30 -12.37
N CYS A 186 -5.94 25.83 -12.18
CA CYS A 186 -6.54 25.75 -10.85
C CYS A 186 -5.72 24.86 -9.92
N GLU A 187 -5.28 23.70 -10.40
CA GLU A 187 -4.42 22.78 -9.65
C GLU A 187 -3.12 23.47 -9.18
N GLY A 188 -2.46 24.22 -10.08
CA GLY A 188 -1.26 24.98 -9.76
C GLY A 188 -1.51 26.06 -8.71
N LEU A 189 -2.63 26.78 -8.81
CA LEU A 189 -3.03 27.80 -7.84
C LEU A 189 -3.33 27.21 -6.46
N CYS A 190 -4.01 26.06 -6.39
CA CYS A 190 -4.25 25.35 -5.13
C CYS A 190 -2.94 24.89 -4.47
N LYS A 191 -1.99 24.37 -5.26
CA LYS A 191 -0.67 23.98 -4.74
C LYS A 191 0.10 25.19 -4.20
N LEU A 192 0.05 26.31 -4.91
CA LEU A 192 0.67 27.56 -4.48
C LEU A 192 0.06 28.06 -3.15
N LEU A 193 -1.27 27.96 -3.01
CA LEU A 193 -1.98 28.30 -1.78
C LEU A 193 -1.51 27.43 -0.60
N GLY A 194 -1.41 26.10 -0.81
CA GLY A 194 -0.94 25.18 0.22
C GLY A 194 0.50 25.48 0.67
N VAL A 195 1.41 25.79 -0.26
CA VAL A 195 2.78 26.21 0.09
C VAL A 195 2.77 27.51 0.87
N ALA A 196 1.99 28.50 0.45
CA ALA A 196 1.88 29.78 1.16
C ALA A 196 1.35 29.62 2.59
N GLN A 197 0.32 28.78 2.79
CA GLN A 197 -0.20 28.44 4.10
C GLN A 197 0.84 27.73 4.97
N THR A 198 1.57 26.76 4.41
CA THR A 198 2.65 26.05 5.13
C THR A 198 3.76 27.01 5.58
N VAL A 199 4.18 27.93 4.70
CA VAL A 199 5.16 28.98 5.05
C VAL A 199 4.64 29.86 6.19
N ALA A 200 3.39 30.30 6.12
CA ALA A 200 2.78 31.15 7.13
C ALA A 200 2.67 30.44 8.50
N GLU A 201 2.27 29.17 8.50
CA GLU A 201 2.18 28.35 9.72
C GLU A 201 3.55 28.12 10.34
N THR A 202 4.55 27.77 9.53
CA THR A 202 5.92 27.53 9.98
C THR A 202 6.52 28.81 10.57
N ALA A 203 6.33 29.95 9.89
CA ALA A 203 6.77 31.26 10.39
C ALA A 203 6.11 31.60 11.73
N LYS A 204 4.81 31.33 11.89
CA LYS A 204 4.08 31.51 13.16
C LYS A 204 4.63 30.62 14.27
N GLN A 205 4.87 29.34 13.99
CA GLN A 205 5.41 28.38 14.97
C GLN A 205 6.80 28.78 15.45
N GLN A 206 7.64 29.29 14.55
CA GLN A 206 9.01 29.71 14.85
C GLN A 206 9.15 31.20 15.22
N GLN A 207 8.03 31.92 15.35
CA GLN A 207 7.99 33.35 15.69
C GLN A 207 8.83 34.24 14.73
N ILE A 208 8.81 33.91 13.44
CA ILE A 208 9.51 34.66 12.40
C ILE A 208 8.58 35.74 11.85
N ASP A 209 9.04 36.99 11.84
CA ASP A 209 8.34 38.08 11.16
C ASP A 209 8.53 37.98 9.64
N ILE A 210 7.42 37.87 8.91
CA ILE A 210 7.36 37.72 7.45
C ILE A 210 6.50 38.80 6.78
N GLY A 211 6.07 39.82 7.53
CA GLY A 211 5.24 40.92 7.04
C GLY A 211 3.82 40.51 6.60
N PRO A 212 2.95 41.48 6.24
CA PRO A 212 1.55 41.21 5.91
C PRO A 212 1.33 40.67 4.49
N GLY A 213 2.32 40.82 3.59
CA GLY A 213 2.15 40.54 2.17
C GLY A 213 1.76 39.09 1.86
N LEU A 214 2.31 38.13 2.60
CA LEU A 214 1.95 36.71 2.43
C LEU A 214 0.50 36.46 2.85
N ALA A 215 0.05 37.01 3.97
CA ALA A 215 -1.32 36.84 4.45
C ALA A 215 -2.35 37.45 3.48
N GLU A 216 -2.06 38.64 2.94
CA GLU A 216 -2.88 39.30 1.91
C GLU A 216 -2.95 38.47 0.62
N MET A 217 -1.84 37.86 0.21
CA MET A 217 -1.77 36.97 -0.94
C MET A 217 -2.59 35.68 -0.71
N ILE A 218 -2.45 35.04 0.45
CA ILE A 218 -3.23 33.84 0.82
C ILE A 218 -4.73 34.14 0.72
N LEU A 219 -5.20 35.22 1.36
CA LEU A 219 -6.63 35.59 1.34
C LEU A 219 -7.16 35.82 -0.09
N SER A 220 -6.36 36.46 -0.94
CA SER A 220 -6.76 36.76 -2.32
C SER A 220 -6.77 35.52 -3.20
N LEU A 221 -5.79 34.63 -3.00
CA LEU A 221 -5.67 33.38 -3.75
C LEU A 221 -6.75 32.37 -3.33
N ASP A 222 -7.04 32.27 -2.03
CA ASP A 222 -8.12 31.45 -1.47
C ASP A 222 -9.48 31.83 -2.09
N ARG A 223 -9.80 33.12 -2.11
CA ARG A 223 -10.99 33.65 -2.82
C ARG A 223 -11.02 33.24 -4.29
N LEU A 224 -9.90 33.38 -4.99
CA LEU A 224 -9.82 33.04 -6.43
C LEU A 224 -10.03 31.55 -6.67
N THR A 225 -9.43 30.68 -5.83
CA THR A 225 -9.64 29.23 -5.95
C THR A 225 -11.08 28.84 -5.66
N ASP A 226 -11.73 29.51 -4.69
CA ASP A 226 -13.17 29.34 -4.45
C ASP A 226 -14.01 29.76 -5.66
N GLU A 227 -13.71 30.91 -6.29
CA GLU A 227 -14.38 31.36 -7.51
C GLU A 227 -14.22 30.36 -8.68
N MET A 228 -13.05 29.72 -8.81
CA MET A 228 -12.82 28.67 -9.81
C MET A 228 -13.58 27.38 -9.51
N VAL A 229 -13.69 27.01 -8.23
CA VAL A 229 -14.53 25.89 -7.77
C VAL A 229 -15.99 26.17 -8.09
N GLU A 230 -16.50 27.35 -7.75
CA GLU A 230 -17.87 27.76 -8.07
C GLU A 230 -18.13 27.80 -9.58
N GLY A 231 -17.19 28.29 -10.38
CA GLY A 231 -17.32 28.30 -11.83
C GLY A 231 -17.35 26.89 -12.42
N GLY A 232 -16.50 25.99 -11.93
CA GLY A 232 -16.59 24.58 -12.30
C GLY A 232 -17.91 23.94 -11.83
N ASN A 233 -18.42 24.27 -10.65
CA ASN A 233 -19.74 23.80 -10.21
C ASN A 233 -20.85 24.28 -11.15
N ARG A 234 -20.83 25.55 -11.60
CA ARG A 234 -21.78 26.07 -12.59
C ARG A 234 -21.68 25.33 -13.91
N LEU A 235 -20.46 25.10 -14.41
CA LEU A 235 -20.23 24.35 -15.63
C LEU A 235 -20.81 22.93 -15.56
N TRP A 236 -20.65 22.26 -14.42
CA TRP A 236 -21.18 20.93 -14.16
C TRP A 236 -22.65 20.92 -13.68
N ASN A 237 -23.32 22.08 -13.66
CA ASN A 237 -24.70 22.27 -13.18
C ASN A 237 -24.93 21.82 -11.73
N LEU A 238 -23.91 21.92 -10.88
CA LEU A 238 -24.02 21.68 -9.45
C LEU A 238 -24.63 22.91 -8.76
N PRO A 239 -25.71 22.75 -7.97
CA PRO A 239 -26.47 23.89 -7.45
C PRO A 239 -25.71 24.66 -6.36
N ARG A 240 -24.87 23.98 -5.57
CA ARG A 240 -23.97 24.56 -4.55
C ARG A 240 -22.99 23.49 -4.04
N LYS A 241 -22.00 23.91 -3.26
CA LYS A 241 -21.14 23.01 -2.47
C LYS A 241 -21.95 22.35 -1.35
N MET A 242 -21.60 21.09 -1.02
CA MET A 242 -22.08 20.42 0.19
C MET A 242 -21.60 21.16 1.45
N THR A 243 -22.42 21.20 2.49
CA THR A 243 -21.93 21.58 3.84
C THR A 243 -21.03 20.47 4.38
N PRO A 244 -20.19 20.74 5.40
CA PRO A 244 -19.38 19.69 6.03
C PRO A 244 -20.21 18.48 6.47
N GLU A 245 -21.39 18.71 7.05
CA GLU A 245 -22.28 17.63 7.51
C GLU A 245 -22.88 16.83 6.35
N GLU A 246 -23.24 17.50 5.25
CA GLU A 246 -23.71 16.83 4.03
C GLU A 246 -22.60 16.01 3.38
N TYR A 247 -21.37 16.54 3.41
CA TYR A 247 -20.19 15.85 2.90
C TYR A 247 -19.86 14.62 3.74
N ASP A 248 -19.86 14.72 5.08
CA ASP A 248 -19.65 13.59 5.97
C ASP A 248 -20.70 12.50 5.74
N ALA A 249 -21.98 12.87 5.64
CA ALA A 249 -23.06 11.94 5.33
C ALA A 249 -22.92 11.30 3.93
N TYR A 250 -22.43 12.06 2.94
CA TYR A 250 -22.10 11.55 1.61
C TYR A 250 -20.96 10.52 1.66
N ILE A 251 -19.89 10.79 2.41
CA ILE A 251 -18.77 9.87 2.60
C ILE A 251 -19.22 8.59 3.30
N ASP A 252 -19.98 8.70 4.40
CA ASP A 252 -20.52 7.53 5.11
C ASP A 252 -21.36 6.66 4.18
N LYS A 253 -22.26 7.28 3.40
CA LYS A 253 -23.10 6.56 2.44
C LYS A 253 -22.28 5.89 1.33
N THR A 254 -21.22 6.56 0.86
CA THR A 254 -20.29 6.02 -0.12
C THR A 254 -19.60 4.76 0.43
N ILE A 255 -19.06 4.84 1.65
CA ILE A 255 -18.44 3.70 2.34
C ILE A 255 -19.45 2.55 2.48
N GLU A 256 -20.70 2.85 2.87
CA GLU A 256 -21.74 1.85 2.99
C GLU A 256 -22.10 1.20 1.64
N ALA A 257 -22.13 1.95 0.55
CA ALA A 257 -22.42 1.43 -0.78
C ALA A 257 -21.30 0.50 -1.31
N GLU A 258 -20.05 0.85 -1.03
CA GLU A 258 -18.86 0.20 -1.59
C GLU A 258 -18.33 -0.97 -0.75
N TYR A 259 -18.15 -0.74 0.55
CA TYR A 259 -17.34 -1.60 1.43
C TYR A 259 -18.14 -2.29 2.53
N SER A 260 -19.46 -2.06 2.62
CA SER A 260 -20.26 -2.75 3.63
C SER A 260 -20.49 -4.23 3.30
N GLY A 261 -20.69 -5.02 4.36
CA GLY A 261 -21.17 -6.40 4.25
C GLY A 261 -22.65 -6.52 3.88
N LYS A 262 -23.31 -5.42 3.43
CA LYS A 262 -24.74 -5.38 3.13
C LYS A 262 -25.07 -6.22 1.87
N PRO A 263 -26.29 -6.78 1.78
CA PRO A 263 -26.78 -7.47 0.58
C PRO A 263 -26.72 -6.59 -0.67
N LEU A 264 -26.63 -7.19 -1.87
CA LEU A 264 -26.53 -6.43 -3.13
C LEU A 264 -27.68 -5.43 -3.28
N GLN A 265 -28.92 -5.85 -3.02
CA GLN A 265 -30.09 -4.97 -3.19
C GLN A 265 -29.99 -3.69 -2.36
N GLU A 266 -29.51 -3.80 -1.13
CA GLU A 266 -29.30 -2.64 -0.26
C GLU A 266 -28.17 -1.75 -0.80
N ARG A 267 -27.07 -2.35 -1.27
CA ARG A 267 -25.97 -1.60 -1.87
C ARG A 267 -26.37 -0.87 -3.16
N LEU A 268 -27.15 -1.52 -4.03
CA LEU A 268 -27.66 -0.88 -5.26
C LEU A 268 -28.60 0.27 -4.93
N LYS A 269 -29.39 0.17 -3.86
CA LYS A 269 -30.24 1.27 -3.40
C LYS A 269 -29.40 2.45 -2.91
N LEU A 270 -28.33 2.20 -2.15
CA LEU A 270 -27.42 3.25 -1.70
C LEU A 270 -26.72 3.94 -2.89
N MET A 271 -26.24 3.17 -3.87
CA MET A 271 -25.68 3.74 -5.10
C MET A 271 -26.71 4.56 -5.88
N GLU A 272 -27.96 4.06 -5.96
CA GLU A 272 -29.09 4.82 -6.54
C GLU A 272 -29.32 6.15 -5.84
N GLU A 273 -29.34 6.16 -4.51
CA GLU A 273 -29.48 7.39 -3.73
C GLU A 273 -28.30 8.34 -3.96
N LEU A 274 -27.07 7.82 -4.10
CA LEU A 274 -25.88 8.63 -4.38
C LEU A 274 -25.94 9.29 -5.76
N TRP A 275 -26.32 8.57 -6.83
CA TRP A 275 -26.34 9.18 -8.15
C TRP A 275 -27.59 10.03 -8.44
N GLU A 276 -28.68 9.85 -7.69
CA GLU A 276 -29.85 10.73 -7.76
C GLU A 276 -29.65 12.02 -6.94
N ASP A 277 -28.66 12.07 -6.05
CA ASP A 277 -28.36 13.26 -5.25
C ASP A 277 -27.92 14.44 -6.16
N PRO A 278 -28.59 15.60 -6.09
CA PRO A 278 -28.27 16.76 -6.92
C PRO A 278 -26.93 17.42 -6.56
N LEU A 279 -26.36 17.15 -5.39
CA LEU A 279 -25.08 17.71 -4.93
C LEU A 279 -23.88 16.84 -5.33
N VAL A 280 -24.11 15.60 -5.75
CA VAL A 280 -23.05 14.71 -6.25
C VAL A 280 -22.67 15.12 -7.68
N GLY A 281 -21.38 15.21 -7.97
CA GLY A 281 -20.87 15.60 -9.28
C GLY A 281 -21.23 14.60 -10.37
N PRO A 282 -21.46 15.05 -11.62
CA PRO A 282 -21.81 14.16 -12.73
C PRO A 282 -20.79 13.05 -13.00
N GLU A 283 -19.52 13.25 -12.67
CA GLU A 283 -18.46 12.25 -12.82
C GLU A 283 -18.59 11.16 -11.76
N GLU A 284 -18.77 11.52 -10.48
CA GLU A 284 -19.02 10.59 -9.38
C GLU A 284 -20.31 9.80 -9.60
N LYS A 285 -21.35 10.44 -10.16
CA LYS A 285 -22.58 9.74 -10.58
C LYS A 285 -22.30 8.63 -11.59
N VAL A 286 -21.40 8.88 -12.55
CA VAL A 286 -20.98 7.86 -13.52
C VAL A 286 -20.29 6.71 -12.81
N GLU A 287 -19.38 7.00 -11.87
CA GLU A 287 -18.69 5.97 -11.08
C GLU A 287 -19.69 5.06 -10.35
N TYR A 288 -20.64 5.63 -9.59
CA TYR A 288 -21.63 4.84 -8.87
C TYR A 288 -22.50 3.99 -9.80
N MET A 289 -22.93 4.53 -10.95
CA MET A 289 -23.70 3.79 -11.95
C MET A 289 -22.88 2.63 -12.56
N GLU A 290 -21.60 2.85 -12.86
CA GLU A 290 -20.70 1.80 -13.35
C GLU A 290 -20.45 0.73 -12.28
N MET A 291 -20.27 1.13 -11.03
CA MET A 291 -20.14 0.23 -9.89
C MET A 291 -21.38 -0.63 -9.69
N ALA A 292 -22.58 -0.06 -9.81
CA ALA A 292 -23.84 -0.81 -9.75
C ALA A 292 -23.95 -1.84 -10.87
N ILE A 293 -23.62 -1.46 -12.12
CA ILE A 293 -23.58 -2.38 -13.25
C ILE A 293 -22.58 -3.52 -12.97
N GLN A 294 -21.39 -3.20 -12.46
CA GLN A 294 -20.39 -4.21 -12.12
C GLN A 294 -20.88 -5.12 -10.99
N ALA A 295 -21.52 -4.58 -9.95
CA ALA A 295 -22.02 -5.32 -8.81
C ALA A 295 -23.11 -6.33 -9.24
N VAL A 296 -24.04 -5.91 -10.11
CA VAL A 296 -25.05 -6.79 -10.73
C VAL A 296 -24.41 -7.85 -11.63
N ARG A 297 -23.40 -7.48 -12.43
CA ARG A 297 -22.64 -8.44 -13.25
C ARG A 297 -21.83 -9.46 -12.43
N LYS A 298 -21.41 -9.07 -11.23
CA LYS A 298 -20.67 -9.91 -10.27
C LYS A 298 -21.61 -10.82 -9.48
N GLU A 299 -22.82 -10.39 -9.15
CA GLU A 299 -23.80 -11.20 -8.42
C GLU A 299 -24.46 -12.27 -9.32
N GLY A 300 -23.98 -13.50 -9.17
CA GLY A 300 -24.25 -14.63 -10.06
C GLY A 300 -22.97 -15.33 -10.50
N ARG A 301 -21.81 -14.71 -10.23
CA ARG A 301 -20.52 -15.40 -10.22
C ARG A 301 -20.29 -15.89 -8.80
N LYS A 302 -20.00 -17.19 -8.61
CA LYS A 302 -19.31 -17.65 -7.39
C LYS A 302 -18.15 -16.69 -7.15
N LYS A 303 -17.89 -16.30 -5.89
CA LYS A 303 -16.71 -15.54 -5.47
C LYS A 303 -15.47 -16.23 -6.05
N THR A 304 -15.09 -15.91 -7.28
CA THR A 304 -13.78 -16.23 -7.80
C THR A 304 -12.94 -15.17 -7.17
N SER A 305 -12.24 -15.52 -6.08
CA SER A 305 -11.06 -14.78 -5.68
C SER A 305 -10.31 -14.45 -6.97
N ILE A 306 -9.94 -13.19 -7.16
CA ILE A 306 -8.94 -12.86 -8.17
C ILE A 306 -7.80 -13.82 -7.86
N PRO A 307 -7.42 -14.74 -8.77
CA PRO A 307 -6.32 -15.64 -8.47
C PRO A 307 -5.09 -14.79 -8.26
N CYS A 308 -4.30 -15.09 -7.23
CA CYS A 308 -3.00 -14.47 -7.05
C CYS A 308 -2.25 -14.54 -8.40
N PRO A 309 -1.74 -13.41 -8.94
CA PRO A 309 -1.10 -13.39 -10.26
C PRO A 309 0.12 -14.32 -10.34
N HIS A 310 0.70 -14.65 -9.18
CA HIS A 310 1.89 -15.50 -9.05
C HIS A 310 1.57 -16.87 -8.44
N LYS A 311 0.30 -17.29 -8.52
CA LYS A 311 -0.18 -18.51 -7.86
C LYS A 311 0.62 -19.74 -8.24
N GLU A 312 0.89 -19.95 -9.52
CA GLU A 312 1.61 -21.13 -10.01
C GLU A 312 3.04 -21.17 -9.45
N ALA A 313 3.77 -20.05 -9.49
CA ALA A 313 5.13 -19.94 -8.97
C ALA A 313 5.16 -20.17 -7.44
N ILE A 314 4.30 -19.49 -6.69
CA ILE A 314 4.21 -19.69 -5.23
C ILE A 314 3.87 -21.14 -4.90
N GLN A 315 2.93 -21.76 -5.63
CA GLN A 315 2.54 -23.15 -5.39
C GLN A 315 3.71 -24.12 -5.65
N GLN A 316 4.57 -23.85 -6.62
CA GLN A 316 5.79 -24.64 -6.86
C GLN A 316 6.72 -24.60 -5.65
N HIS A 317 7.02 -23.40 -5.13
CA HIS A 317 7.82 -23.22 -3.91
C HIS A 317 7.19 -23.92 -2.70
N LEU A 318 5.88 -23.77 -2.48
CA LEU A 318 5.18 -24.40 -1.36
C LEU A 318 5.21 -25.93 -1.42
N ASN A 319 5.06 -26.51 -2.62
CA ASN A 319 5.13 -27.96 -2.80
C ASN A 319 6.57 -28.49 -2.60
N ALA A 320 7.57 -27.74 -3.06
CA ALA A 320 8.96 -28.11 -2.85
C ALA A 320 9.35 -28.00 -1.36
N LEU A 321 8.88 -26.95 -0.66
CA LEU A 321 9.07 -26.79 0.77
C LEU A 321 8.37 -27.89 1.58
N ALA A 322 7.16 -28.30 1.21
CA ALA A 322 6.46 -29.40 1.86
C ALA A 322 7.33 -30.68 1.91
N LYS A 323 7.91 -31.06 0.76
CA LYS A 323 8.85 -32.19 0.68
C LYS A 323 10.10 -32.00 1.55
N ARG A 324 10.63 -30.77 1.63
CA ARG A 324 11.79 -30.46 2.46
C ARG A 324 11.48 -30.57 3.96
N LEU A 325 10.32 -30.10 4.39
CA LEU A 325 9.87 -30.22 5.77
C LEU A 325 9.53 -31.67 6.13
N ASP A 326 8.96 -32.46 5.22
CA ASP A 326 8.77 -33.90 5.42
C ASP A 326 10.10 -34.62 5.66
N ARG A 327 11.16 -34.23 4.94
CA ARG A 327 12.51 -34.74 5.18
C ARG A 327 13.06 -34.30 6.55
N LEU A 328 12.83 -33.05 6.93
CA LEU A 328 13.24 -32.53 8.24
C LEU A 328 12.55 -33.29 9.38
N GLU A 329 11.26 -33.58 9.23
CA GLU A 329 10.48 -34.43 10.13
C GLU A 329 11.04 -35.84 10.21
N TRP A 330 11.40 -36.43 9.07
CA TRP A 330 12.00 -37.77 9.00
C TRP A 330 13.39 -37.85 9.66
N GLU A 331 14.21 -36.81 9.51
CA GLU A 331 15.53 -36.72 10.17
C GLU A 331 15.40 -36.69 11.69
N GLY A 332 14.31 -36.09 12.20
CA GLY A 332 13.93 -36.11 13.60
C GLY A 332 14.68 -35.09 14.48
N GLU A 333 14.04 -34.73 15.59
CA GLU A 333 14.52 -33.70 16.52
C GLU A 333 15.90 -34.03 17.10
N GLU A 334 16.10 -35.25 17.61
CA GLU A 334 17.34 -35.65 18.28
C GLU A 334 18.58 -35.50 17.38
N ALA A 335 18.43 -35.77 16.07
CA ALA A 335 19.51 -35.63 15.12
C ALA A 335 19.92 -34.16 14.95
N TRP A 336 18.95 -33.25 14.90
CA TRP A 336 19.18 -31.81 14.73
C TRP A 336 19.67 -31.14 16.02
N GLN A 337 19.12 -31.51 17.17
CA GLN A 337 19.64 -31.13 18.48
C GLN A 337 21.13 -31.47 18.61
N ARG A 338 21.50 -32.70 18.24
CA ARG A 338 22.89 -33.15 18.32
C ARG A 338 23.81 -32.40 17.35
N ARG A 339 23.37 -32.15 16.12
CA ARG A 339 24.14 -31.36 15.14
C ARG A 339 24.38 -29.93 15.64
N ALA A 340 23.33 -29.27 16.13
CA ALA A 340 23.45 -27.91 16.68
C ALA A 340 24.37 -27.87 17.91
N ALA A 341 24.21 -28.83 18.82
CA ALA A 341 25.03 -28.96 20.01
C ALA A 341 26.51 -29.22 19.66
N GLN A 342 26.80 -30.07 18.67
CA GLN A 342 28.17 -30.39 18.27
C GLN A 342 28.98 -29.16 17.87
N GLU A 343 28.38 -28.24 17.12
CA GLU A 343 29.04 -26.99 16.70
C GLU A 343 29.32 -26.05 17.89
N LEU A 344 28.37 -25.94 18.84
CA LEU A 344 28.49 -25.04 19.98
C LEU A 344 29.18 -25.64 21.21
N TYR A 345 29.41 -26.96 21.24
CA TYR A 345 29.89 -27.66 22.43
C TYR A 345 31.24 -27.14 22.95
N PRO A 346 32.26 -26.86 22.10
CA PRO A 346 33.52 -26.27 22.59
C PRO A 346 33.31 -24.92 23.29
N THR A 347 32.42 -24.09 22.76
CA THR A 347 32.08 -22.78 23.32
C THR A 347 31.31 -22.94 24.62
N CYS A 348 30.36 -23.88 24.69
CA CYS A 348 29.60 -24.21 25.89
C CYS A 348 30.53 -24.65 27.03
N GLN A 349 31.52 -25.50 26.74
CA GLN A 349 32.50 -25.94 27.75
C GLN A 349 33.32 -24.77 28.29
N ALA A 350 33.88 -23.93 27.41
CA ALA A 350 34.66 -22.76 27.81
C ALA A 350 33.84 -21.80 28.69
N TRP A 351 32.59 -21.50 28.29
CA TRP A 351 31.70 -20.64 29.08
C TRP A 351 31.40 -21.20 30.47
N ARG A 352 31.18 -22.50 30.58
CA ARG A 352 30.89 -23.16 31.87
C ARG A 352 32.10 -23.16 32.81
N GLU A 353 33.30 -23.36 32.26
CA GLU A 353 34.56 -23.28 33.01
C GLU A 353 34.83 -21.86 33.53
N ASP A 354 34.49 -20.83 32.73
CA ASP A 354 34.71 -19.42 33.09
C ASP A 354 33.57 -18.79 33.92
N SER A 355 32.47 -19.50 34.16
CA SER A 355 31.31 -19.01 34.90
C SER A 355 31.54 -18.97 36.41
N GLU A 356 31.08 -17.89 37.09
CA GLU A 356 31.05 -17.80 38.55
C GLU A 356 29.60 -17.73 39.09
N PRO A 357 29.16 -18.69 39.94
CA PRO A 357 29.90 -19.86 40.41
C PRO A 357 30.08 -20.93 39.32
N GLU A 358 31.12 -21.75 39.45
CA GLU A 358 31.46 -22.84 38.52
C GLU A 358 30.24 -23.75 38.28
N LEU A 359 29.78 -23.81 37.03
CA LEU A 359 28.65 -24.64 36.63
C LEU A 359 29.09 -26.09 36.43
N PRO A 360 28.25 -27.09 36.76
CA PRO A 360 28.62 -28.49 36.56
C PRO A 360 28.90 -28.77 35.06
N PRO A 361 29.86 -29.65 34.74
CA PRO A 361 30.17 -29.98 33.34
C PRO A 361 28.96 -30.64 32.67
N LEU A 362 28.68 -30.25 31.41
CA LEU A 362 27.66 -30.87 30.58
C LEU A 362 28.32 -31.82 29.57
N SER A 363 27.81 -33.04 29.44
CA SER A 363 28.16 -33.85 28.28
C SER A 363 27.49 -33.30 27.01
N LEU A 364 28.04 -33.60 25.84
CA LEU A 364 27.44 -33.22 24.55
C LEU A 364 25.98 -33.69 24.43
N GLU A 365 25.72 -34.90 24.93
CA GLU A 365 24.40 -35.53 24.82
C GLU A 365 23.39 -34.89 25.78
N GLU A 366 23.82 -34.48 26.98
CA GLU A 366 22.99 -33.72 27.91
C GLU A 366 22.71 -32.30 27.39
N PHE A 367 23.70 -31.68 26.74
CA PHE A 367 23.54 -30.37 26.10
C PHE A 367 22.54 -30.45 24.95
N ALA A 368 22.74 -31.40 24.02
CA ALA A 368 21.84 -31.64 22.90
C ALA A 368 20.39 -31.89 23.37
N ALA A 369 20.20 -32.73 24.38
CA ALA A 369 18.87 -33.03 24.91
C ALA A 369 18.16 -31.81 25.54
N GLY A 370 18.92 -30.81 26.00
CA GLY A 370 18.39 -29.57 26.56
C GLY A 370 17.97 -28.52 25.51
N LEU A 371 18.31 -28.72 24.23
CA LEU A 371 17.93 -27.80 23.15
C LEU A 371 16.47 -28.03 22.73
N GLN A 372 15.61 -27.03 22.87
CA GLN A 372 14.20 -27.13 22.48
C GLN A 372 13.88 -26.19 21.32
N ILE A 373 13.33 -26.74 20.24
CA ILE A 373 12.89 -25.93 19.10
C ILE A 373 11.73 -25.01 19.52
N THR A 374 11.84 -23.72 19.16
CA THR A 374 10.83 -22.70 19.45
C THR A 374 10.26 -22.09 18.19
N SER A 375 11.09 -21.87 17.16
CA SER A 375 10.67 -21.31 15.90
C SER A 375 11.39 -21.93 14.70
N LEU A 376 10.74 -21.80 13.55
CA LEU A 376 11.28 -22.13 12.24
C LEU A 376 11.02 -20.94 11.31
N ILE A 377 12.10 -20.35 10.80
CA ILE A 377 12.05 -19.35 9.74
C ILE A 377 12.46 -20.03 8.44
N VAL A 378 11.68 -19.85 7.39
CA VAL A 378 11.99 -20.38 6.07
C VAL A 378 11.98 -19.24 5.06
N LYS A 379 13.06 -19.15 4.28
CA LYS A 379 13.15 -18.29 3.10
C LYS A 379 13.35 -19.18 1.89
N THR A 380 12.60 -18.91 0.83
CA THR A 380 12.76 -19.64 -0.45
C THR A 380 12.88 -18.68 -1.62
N SER A 381 13.83 -18.96 -2.50
CA SER A 381 14.14 -18.18 -3.71
C SER A 381 14.38 -19.14 -4.88
N PRO A 382 14.20 -18.75 -6.15
CA PRO A 382 14.64 -19.56 -7.27
C PRO A 382 16.17 -19.59 -7.36
N ASP A 383 16.73 -20.71 -7.80
CA ASP A 383 18.12 -20.83 -8.25
C ASP A 383 18.26 -20.44 -9.75
N GLU A 384 19.47 -20.53 -10.30
CA GLU A 384 19.74 -20.22 -11.72
C GLU A 384 18.98 -21.14 -12.70
N ALA A 385 18.48 -22.29 -12.25
CA ALA A 385 17.68 -23.22 -13.03
C ALA A 385 16.16 -22.99 -12.87
N GLY A 386 15.75 -22.07 -11.99
CA GLY A 386 14.36 -21.80 -11.64
C GLY A 386 13.75 -22.81 -10.66
N GLU A 387 14.56 -23.65 -10.01
CA GLU A 387 14.16 -24.53 -8.93
C GLU A 387 14.19 -23.81 -7.59
N ALA A 388 13.38 -24.27 -6.63
CA ALA A 388 13.28 -23.61 -5.33
C ALA A 388 14.49 -23.95 -4.45
N HIS A 389 15.29 -22.94 -4.15
CA HIS A 389 16.34 -22.92 -3.13
C HIS A 389 15.74 -22.64 -1.75
N PHE A 390 16.30 -23.22 -0.68
CA PHE A 390 15.79 -23.05 0.68
C PHE A 390 16.86 -22.65 1.68
N ARG A 391 16.55 -21.62 2.47
CA ARG A 391 17.25 -21.32 3.73
C ARG A 391 16.28 -21.50 4.89
N LEU A 392 16.67 -22.31 5.86
CA LEU A 392 15.92 -22.58 7.07
C LEU A 392 16.74 -22.12 8.27
N GLU A 393 16.10 -21.45 9.20
CA GLU A 393 16.69 -21.06 10.48
C GLU A 393 15.88 -21.77 11.57
N LEU A 394 16.51 -22.73 12.24
CA LEU A 394 15.92 -23.49 13.34
C LEU A 394 16.35 -22.83 14.66
N ALA A 395 15.42 -22.21 15.37
CA ALA A 395 15.74 -21.56 16.63
C ALA A 395 15.46 -22.50 17.82
N PHE A 396 16.45 -22.63 18.69
CA PHE A 396 16.41 -23.44 19.89
C PHE A 396 16.60 -22.58 21.13
N THR A 397 15.86 -22.92 22.19
CA THR A 397 16.18 -22.48 23.56
C THR A 397 16.98 -23.57 24.27
N ASP A 398 17.94 -23.16 25.08
CA ASP A 398 18.72 -24.06 25.94
C ASP A 398 18.11 -24.12 27.35
N GLU A 399 17.58 -25.29 27.74
CA GLU A 399 17.07 -25.51 29.11
C GLU A 399 18.15 -25.39 30.19
N HIS A 400 19.41 -25.59 29.83
CA HIS A 400 20.53 -25.52 30.78
C HIS A 400 21.10 -24.12 30.93
N ASP A 401 20.54 -23.14 30.22
CA ASP A 401 20.95 -21.73 30.23
C ASP A 401 22.47 -21.53 30.02
N SER A 402 23.08 -22.37 29.18
CA SER A 402 24.55 -22.41 28.99
C SER A 402 25.10 -21.14 28.35
N PHE A 403 24.23 -20.34 27.75
CA PHE A 403 24.54 -19.04 27.14
C PHE A 403 23.63 -17.92 27.68
N ALA A 404 23.24 -17.95 28.96
CA ALA A 404 22.58 -16.84 29.64
C ALA A 404 21.35 -16.26 28.88
N GLY A 405 20.51 -17.13 28.33
CA GLY A 405 19.28 -16.78 27.62
C GLY A 405 19.45 -16.44 26.14
N HIS A 406 20.66 -16.50 25.59
CA HIS A 406 20.88 -16.32 24.14
C HIS A 406 20.17 -17.42 23.33
N TRP A 407 19.61 -17.02 22.19
CA TRP A 407 18.92 -17.94 21.28
C TRP A 407 19.95 -18.64 20.42
N ILE A 408 19.76 -19.95 20.21
CA ILE A 408 20.63 -20.76 19.36
C ILE A 408 19.93 -20.92 18.01
N THR A 409 20.52 -20.39 16.94
CA THR A 409 19.94 -20.48 15.60
C THR A 409 20.81 -21.37 14.73
N ALA A 410 20.27 -22.50 14.28
CA ALA A 410 20.92 -23.36 13.31
C ALA A 410 20.50 -22.98 11.89
N ASN A 411 21.45 -22.49 11.10
CA ASN A 411 21.25 -22.03 9.73
C ASN A 411 21.50 -23.18 8.75
N VAL A 412 20.47 -23.52 7.96
CA VAL A 412 20.46 -24.65 7.04
C VAL A 412 20.18 -24.16 5.63
N GLU A 413 21.01 -24.58 4.68
CA GLU A 413 20.84 -24.28 3.26
C GLU A 413 20.84 -25.60 2.49
N ASP A 414 19.77 -25.89 1.73
CA ASP A 414 19.60 -27.11 0.92
C ASP A 414 20.06 -28.42 1.58
N ASP A 415 19.56 -28.69 2.79
CA ASP A 415 19.87 -29.87 3.61
C ASP A 415 21.21 -29.86 4.35
N ALA A 416 22.08 -28.87 4.13
CA ALA A 416 23.34 -28.73 4.83
C ALA A 416 23.23 -27.73 5.99
N LEU A 417 23.70 -28.12 7.18
CA LEU A 417 23.94 -27.16 8.26
C LEU A 417 25.15 -26.29 7.86
N ILE A 418 24.94 -24.98 7.79
CA ILE A 418 25.95 -24.00 7.37
C ILE A 418 26.65 -23.38 8.57
N SER A 419 25.87 -22.95 9.57
CA SER A 419 26.37 -22.37 10.81
C SER A 419 25.39 -22.60 11.94
N VAL A 420 25.89 -22.44 13.16
CA VAL A 420 25.08 -22.33 14.36
C VAL A 420 25.51 -21.06 15.08
N ASP A 421 24.58 -20.14 15.23
CA ASP A 421 24.85 -18.79 15.72
C ASP A 421 24.13 -18.55 17.06
N LEU A 422 24.72 -17.67 17.88
CA LEU A 422 24.13 -17.21 19.14
C LEU A 422 23.60 -15.79 18.92
N GLU A 423 22.29 -15.61 19.04
CA GLU A 423 21.63 -14.31 18.92
C GLU A 423 21.23 -13.77 20.31
N GLY A 424 21.36 -12.44 20.48
CA GLY A 424 21.20 -11.76 21.78
C GLY A 424 20.43 -10.46 21.70
#